data_AF-Q1JUJ1-F1
#
_entry.id   AF-Q1JUJ1-F1
#
_cell.length_a   1.000
_cell.length_b   1.000
_cell.length_c   1.000
_cell.angle_alpha   90.00
_cell.angle_beta   90.00
_cell.angle_gamma   90.00
#
_symmetry.space_group_name_H-M   'P 1'
#
loop_
_entity.id
_entity.type
_entity.pdbx_description
1 polymer ?
#
loop_
_entity_poly.entity_id
_entity_poly.type
_entity_poly.pdbx_seq_one_letter_code
_entity_poly.pdbx_strand_id
1 'polypeptide(L)'
;GDDFDLPYLYNRALNLGIARDEVPITLQRDSAAVKHGVHIDLYRTFTNRSIQIYAFSHKYSEYTLNAISEALINESKIKFEGSIGDLPLYELANYCYNDARITYRLTTFSNNLLMKLLIAVARIAKMPIEDLSRLGVSQWIRSMLYFEHRRRNALIPRKEELEQKGHASTTAVIKDKKYRGGFVVEPKPGVHFNVVVLDFASLYPSIIKVYNLSYETVRCVHEECKTNIIPETEHWVCKKRKGITSLLIGSLRNLRVNYYKQLSKDKTLKPEDKEPYSVISQALKVILNASYGVMGADIFPLYCLPVAEATAAIGRYIITSTIKKCKELGIEVIYGDTD
;
A
#
# COMPACT_ATOMS: atom_id res chain seq x y z
N GLY A 1 -15.64 11.27 11.62
CA GLY A 1 -16.29 10.28 12.49
C GLY A 1 -15.55 10.11 13.80
N ASP A 2 -14.29 9.66 13.74
CA ASP A 2 -13.41 9.36 14.86
C ASP A 2 -13.12 10.60 15.72
N ASP A 3 -12.82 11.74 15.08
CA ASP A 3 -12.32 12.94 15.78
C ASP A 3 -13.41 13.98 16.11
N PHE A 4 -14.64 13.81 15.62
CA PHE A 4 -15.73 14.79 15.78
C PHE A 4 -17.09 14.15 16.05
N ASP A 5 -17.70 13.51 15.04
CA ASP A 5 -19.11 13.12 15.06
C ASP A 5 -19.45 12.19 16.23
N LEU A 6 -18.71 11.09 16.40
CA LEU A 6 -18.98 10.10 17.45
C LEU A 6 -18.60 10.62 18.85
N PRO A 7 -17.44 11.27 19.07
CA PRO A 7 -17.17 11.95 20.33
C PRO A 7 -18.22 12.99 20.71
N TYR A 8 -18.69 13.79 19.74
CA TYR A 8 -19.71 14.82 19.98
C TYR A 8 -21.03 14.17 20.43
N LEU A 9 -21.51 13.16 19.69
CA LEU A 9 -22.73 12.43 20.03
C LEU A 9 -22.63 11.74 21.40
N TYR A 10 -21.49 11.09 21.69
CA TYR A 10 -21.25 10.44 22.99
C TYR A 10 -21.38 11.44 24.14
N ASN A 11 -20.67 12.57 24.06
CA ASN A 11 -20.68 13.58 25.14
C ASN A 11 -22.05 14.27 25.27
N ARG A 12 -22.73 14.53 24.14
CA ARG A 12 -24.10 15.10 24.16
C ARG A 12 -25.11 14.14 24.77
N ALA A 13 -25.02 12.85 24.49
CA ALA A 13 -25.89 11.84 25.08
C ALA A 13 -25.78 11.83 26.61
N LEU A 14 -24.55 11.85 27.15
CA LEU A 14 -24.33 11.92 28.59
C LEU A 14 -24.87 13.21 29.21
N ASN A 15 -24.66 14.36 28.55
CA ASN A 15 -25.17 15.65 29.03
C ASN A 15 -26.70 15.76 29.00
N LEU A 16 -27.36 14.97 28.15
CA LEU A 16 -28.82 14.86 28.08
C LEU A 16 -29.39 13.80 29.04
N GLY A 17 -28.54 13.15 29.84
CA GLY A 17 -28.96 12.18 30.85
C GLY A 17 -29.09 10.73 30.36
N ILE A 18 -28.60 10.41 29.14
CA ILE A 18 -28.57 9.03 28.64
C ILE A 18 -27.49 8.25 29.40
N ALA A 19 -27.83 7.06 29.91
CA ALA A 19 -26.91 6.26 30.69
C ALA A 19 -25.75 5.74 29.82
N ARG A 20 -24.53 5.64 30.39
CA ARG A 20 -23.31 5.27 29.64
C ARG A 20 -23.41 3.90 28.96
N ASP A 21 -24.10 2.96 29.59
CA ASP A 21 -24.34 1.61 29.08
C ASP A 21 -25.33 1.59 27.91
N GLU A 22 -26.23 2.57 27.82
CA GLU A 22 -27.17 2.75 26.70
C GLU A 22 -26.52 3.41 25.48
N VAL A 23 -25.46 4.23 25.66
CA VAL A 23 -24.77 4.87 24.54
C VAL A 23 -24.01 3.81 23.71
N PRO A 24 -24.32 3.60 22.41
CA PRO A 24 -23.72 2.54 21.61
C PRO A 24 -22.37 2.93 21.00
N ILE A 25 -21.67 3.90 21.59
CA ILE A 25 -20.39 4.44 21.12
C ILE A 25 -19.33 4.18 22.18
N THR A 26 -18.17 3.68 21.75
CA THR A 26 -16.99 3.48 22.60
C THR A 26 -15.89 4.41 22.12
N LEU A 27 -15.49 5.36 22.95
CA LEU A 27 -14.37 6.25 22.66
C LEU A 27 -13.05 5.55 23.00
N GLN A 28 -12.11 5.61 22.07
CA GLN A 28 -10.73 5.15 22.23
C GLN A 28 -9.80 6.36 22.22
N ARG A 29 -8.50 6.15 22.40
CA ARG A 29 -7.51 7.24 22.48
C ARG A 29 -7.53 8.15 21.25
N ASP A 30 -7.51 7.54 20.06
CA ASP A 30 -7.39 8.24 18.77
C ASP A 30 -8.46 7.77 17.75
N SER A 31 -9.56 7.18 18.24
CA SER A 31 -10.66 6.72 17.38
C SER A 31 -11.96 6.54 18.16
N ALA A 32 -13.06 6.29 17.46
CA ALA A 32 -14.33 5.88 18.04
C ALA A 32 -14.84 4.60 17.37
N ALA A 33 -15.45 3.73 18.17
CA ALA A 33 -16.06 2.48 17.73
C ALA A 33 -17.55 2.46 18.11
N VAL A 34 -18.31 1.55 17.50
CA VAL A 34 -19.71 1.31 17.82
C VAL A 34 -19.87 -0.06 18.46
N LYS A 35 -20.73 -0.20 19.48
CA LYS A 35 -20.95 -1.48 20.18
C LYS A 35 -21.48 -2.58 19.25
N HIS A 36 -22.31 -2.19 18.29
CA HIS A 36 -23.00 -3.09 17.36
C HIS A 36 -22.69 -2.69 15.93
N GLY A 37 -21.64 -3.25 15.35
CA GLY A 37 -21.27 -3.04 13.96
C GLY A 37 -19.81 -2.66 13.78
N VAL A 38 -19.53 -1.99 12.68
CA VAL A 38 -18.18 -1.55 12.30
C VAL A 38 -18.22 -0.08 11.95
N HIS A 39 -17.35 0.72 12.58
CA HIS A 39 -17.21 2.13 12.23
C HIS A 39 -16.02 2.32 11.27
N ILE A 40 -16.32 2.75 10.05
CA ILE A 40 -15.31 3.12 9.05
C ILE A 40 -15.29 4.63 8.92
N ASP A 41 -14.22 5.25 9.42
CA ASP A 41 -13.96 6.66 9.14
C ASP A 41 -13.33 6.82 7.75
N LEU A 42 -14.10 7.41 6.82
CA LEU A 42 -13.65 7.64 5.45
C LEU A 42 -12.51 8.67 5.36
N TYR A 43 -12.41 9.61 6.30
CA TYR A 43 -11.29 10.53 6.33
C TYR A 43 -9.97 9.77 6.55
N ARG A 44 -9.91 8.88 7.55
CA ARG A 44 -8.74 8.00 7.79
C ARG A 44 -8.45 7.10 6.58
N THR A 45 -9.50 6.64 5.90
CA THR A 45 -9.39 5.78 4.71
C THR A 45 -8.78 6.52 3.51
N PHE A 46 -9.31 7.70 3.17
CA PHE A 46 -8.85 8.46 2.00
C PHE A 46 -7.54 9.22 2.25
N THR A 47 -7.21 9.55 3.49
CA THR A 47 -5.88 10.08 3.85
C THR A 47 -4.77 9.04 3.78
N ASN A 48 -5.12 7.75 3.70
CA ASN A 48 -4.14 6.69 3.50
C ASN A 48 -3.50 6.80 2.11
N ARG A 49 -2.24 7.25 2.08
CA ARG A 49 -1.47 7.50 0.86
C ARG A 49 -1.38 6.28 -0.08
N SER A 50 -1.43 5.06 0.46
CA SER A 50 -1.40 3.85 -0.37
C SER A 50 -2.74 3.62 -1.09
N ILE A 51 -3.86 3.95 -0.44
CA ILE A 51 -5.19 3.95 -1.07
C ILE A 51 -5.26 5.07 -2.12
N GLN A 52 -4.89 6.29 -1.74
CA GLN A 52 -4.85 7.44 -2.65
C GLN A 52 -4.04 7.16 -3.92
N ILE A 53 -2.79 6.72 -3.79
CA ILE A 53 -1.88 6.53 -4.92
C ILE A 53 -2.22 5.27 -5.70
N TYR A 54 -2.37 4.12 -5.03
CA TYR A 54 -2.41 2.84 -5.75
C TYR A 54 -3.82 2.37 -6.12
N ALA A 55 -4.84 2.76 -5.34
CA ALA A 55 -6.24 2.46 -5.65
C ALA A 55 -6.91 3.59 -6.45
N PHE A 56 -6.63 4.84 -6.13
CA PHE A 56 -7.28 5.97 -6.80
C PHE A 56 -6.37 6.80 -7.70
N SER A 57 -5.15 6.33 -7.98
CA SER A 57 -4.22 6.96 -8.92
C SER A 57 -3.99 8.46 -8.66
N HIS A 58 -3.99 8.85 -7.38
CA HIS A 58 -3.78 10.24 -6.95
C HIS A 58 -4.81 11.24 -7.54
N LYS A 59 -6.06 10.80 -7.75
CA LYS A 59 -7.14 11.64 -8.29
C LYS A 59 -7.50 12.87 -7.43
N TYR A 60 -7.17 12.85 -6.14
CA TYR A 60 -7.39 13.95 -5.20
C TYR A 60 -6.09 14.28 -4.47
N SER A 61 -5.86 15.56 -4.21
CA SER A 61 -4.72 16.10 -3.43
C SER A 61 -5.13 16.58 -2.05
N GLU A 62 -6.36 17.08 -1.92
CA GLU A 62 -6.96 17.54 -0.67
C GLU A 62 -7.87 16.48 -0.07
N TYR A 63 -8.02 16.49 1.26
CA TYR A 63 -8.78 15.49 2.01
C TYR A 63 -10.11 16.03 2.56
N THR A 64 -10.58 17.16 2.03
CA THR A 64 -11.91 17.68 2.36
C THR A 64 -12.96 16.80 1.70
N LEU A 65 -14.15 16.69 2.30
CA LEU A 65 -15.25 15.93 1.73
C LEU A 65 -15.57 16.40 0.30
N ASN A 66 -15.57 17.73 0.06
CA ASN A 66 -15.82 18.32 -1.27
C ASN A 66 -14.76 17.91 -2.30
N ALA A 67 -13.47 18.01 -1.97
CA ALA A 67 -12.40 17.70 -2.91
C ALA A 67 -12.41 16.21 -3.30
N ILE A 68 -12.65 15.32 -2.32
CA ILE A 68 -12.74 13.88 -2.57
C ILE A 68 -13.99 13.54 -3.39
N SER A 69 -15.14 14.14 -3.07
CA SER A 69 -16.40 13.86 -3.77
C SER A 69 -16.38 14.35 -5.22
N GLU A 70 -15.82 15.53 -5.48
CA GLU A 70 -15.64 16.05 -6.85
C GLU A 70 -14.72 15.13 -7.66
N ALA A 71 -13.59 14.73 -7.08
CA ALA A 71 -12.59 13.91 -7.77
C ALA A 71 -13.04 12.47 -8.06
N LEU A 72 -13.85 11.86 -7.18
CA LEU A 72 -14.19 10.43 -7.25
C LEU A 72 -15.60 10.17 -7.80
N ILE A 73 -16.57 11.04 -7.50
CA ILE A 73 -17.98 10.82 -7.84
C ILE A 73 -18.63 12.00 -8.58
N ASN A 74 -17.89 13.09 -8.84
CA ASN A 74 -18.38 14.30 -9.50
C ASN A 74 -19.61 14.92 -8.81
N GLU A 75 -19.61 14.90 -7.47
CA GLU A 75 -20.62 15.55 -6.62
C GLU A 75 -19.93 16.59 -5.74
N SER A 76 -20.54 17.76 -5.54
CA SER A 76 -20.00 18.84 -4.70
C SER A 76 -20.86 19.07 -3.46
N LYS A 77 -20.23 19.58 -2.41
CA LYS A 77 -20.93 20.09 -1.22
C LYS A 77 -21.75 21.34 -1.57
N ILE A 78 -22.88 21.49 -0.91
CA ILE A 78 -23.67 22.73 -0.96
C ILE A 78 -22.86 23.85 -0.29
N LYS A 79 -22.67 24.95 -1.03
CA LYS A 79 -22.05 26.17 -0.51
C LYS A 79 -23.13 27.07 0.08
N PHE A 80 -22.80 27.74 1.17
CA PHE A 80 -23.65 28.75 1.80
C PHE A 80 -22.78 29.89 2.34
N GLU A 81 -23.39 31.04 2.59
CA GLU A 81 -22.72 32.22 3.16
C GLU A 81 -23.04 32.35 4.65
N GLY A 82 -22.12 32.91 5.44
CA GLY A 82 -22.30 33.11 6.88
C GLY A 82 -22.07 31.86 7.73
N SER A 83 -22.72 31.80 8.91
CA SER A 83 -22.61 30.67 9.83
C SER A 83 -23.67 29.62 9.54
N ILE A 84 -23.35 28.35 9.77
CA ILE A 84 -24.30 27.24 9.62
C ILE A 84 -25.55 27.40 10.52
N GLY A 85 -25.41 28.10 11.65
CA GLY A 85 -26.50 28.35 12.59
C GLY A 85 -27.51 29.41 12.11
N ASP A 86 -27.15 30.22 11.12
CA ASP A 86 -28.00 31.28 10.59
C ASP A 86 -28.86 30.81 9.40
N LEU A 87 -28.63 29.58 8.93
CA LEU A 87 -29.33 29.03 7.79
C LEU A 87 -30.81 28.75 8.09
N PRO A 88 -31.73 29.06 7.15
CA PRO A 88 -33.11 28.58 7.23
C PRO A 88 -33.17 27.07 7.42
N LEU A 89 -34.12 26.58 8.21
CA LEU A 89 -34.21 25.14 8.57
C LEU A 89 -34.21 24.21 7.35
N TYR A 90 -34.85 24.60 6.25
CA TYR A 90 -34.86 23.83 5.01
C TYR A 90 -33.46 23.73 4.37
N GLU A 91 -32.72 24.85 4.31
CA GLU A 91 -31.37 24.88 3.76
C GLU A 91 -30.39 24.11 4.64
N LEU A 92 -30.50 24.26 5.95
CA LEU A 92 -29.72 23.49 6.93
C LEU A 92 -29.97 21.99 6.77
N ALA A 93 -31.23 21.57 6.68
CA ALA A 93 -31.59 20.17 6.47
C ALA A 93 -31.03 19.62 5.15
N ASN A 94 -31.11 20.40 4.07
CA ASN A 94 -30.57 20.02 2.77
C ASN A 94 -29.03 19.93 2.78
N TYR A 95 -28.35 20.85 3.48
CA TYR A 95 -26.90 20.82 3.69
C TYR A 95 -26.47 19.55 4.44
N CYS A 96 -27.10 19.26 5.58
CA CYS A 96 -26.80 18.07 6.37
C CYS A 96 -27.08 16.77 5.58
N TYR A 97 -28.20 16.72 4.86
CA TYR A 97 -28.53 15.59 3.99
C TYR A 97 -27.51 15.42 2.86
N ASN A 98 -27.07 16.51 2.23
CA ASN A 98 -26.06 16.46 1.17
C ASN A 98 -24.75 15.84 1.67
N ASP A 99 -24.25 16.25 2.83
CA ASP A 99 -23.04 15.67 3.43
C ASP A 99 -23.18 14.17 3.73
N ALA A 100 -24.30 13.76 4.32
CA ALA A 100 -24.60 12.35 4.59
C ALA A 100 -24.71 11.54 3.29
N ARG A 101 -25.40 12.09 2.28
CA ARG A 101 -25.56 11.45 0.96
C ARG A 101 -24.22 11.29 0.25
N ILE A 102 -23.37 12.33 0.23
CA ILE A 102 -22.03 12.27 -0.38
C ILE A 102 -21.19 11.20 0.33
N THR A 103 -21.22 11.17 1.66
CA THR A 103 -20.48 10.18 2.46
C THR A 103 -20.92 8.76 2.13
N TYR A 104 -22.23 8.51 2.03
CA TYR A 104 -22.76 7.22 1.57
C TYR A 104 -22.33 6.88 0.14
N ARG A 105 -22.43 7.84 -0.79
CA ARG A 105 -22.07 7.67 -2.20
C ARG A 105 -20.60 7.34 -2.40
N LEU A 106 -19.71 7.88 -1.56
CA LEU A 106 -18.28 7.52 -1.53
C LEU A 106 -18.02 6.06 -1.13
N THR A 107 -18.99 5.35 -0.58
CA THR A 107 -18.88 3.90 -0.32
C THR A 107 -19.53 3.04 -1.40
N THR A 108 -20.52 3.58 -2.12
CA THR A 108 -21.32 2.83 -3.09
C THR A 108 -20.94 3.05 -4.56
N PHE A 109 -20.12 4.06 -4.86
CA PHE A 109 -19.72 4.35 -6.24
C PHE A 109 -19.01 3.17 -6.90
N SER A 110 -19.11 3.10 -8.23
CA SER A 110 -18.52 2.04 -9.05
C SER A 110 -18.82 0.64 -8.50
N ASN A 111 -20.10 0.40 -8.15
CA ASN A 111 -20.59 -0.85 -7.58
C ASN A 111 -19.86 -1.26 -6.27
N ASN A 112 -19.86 -0.35 -5.29
CA ASN A 112 -19.23 -0.54 -3.98
C ASN A 112 -17.71 -0.79 -4.04
N LEU A 113 -17.01 -0.16 -5.00
CA LEU A 113 -15.58 -0.38 -5.25
C LEU A 113 -14.73 -0.27 -3.99
N LEU A 114 -14.90 0.81 -3.22
CA LEU A 114 -14.14 1.05 -1.99
C LEU A 114 -14.35 -0.08 -0.98
N MET A 115 -15.59 -0.48 -0.73
CA MET A 115 -15.90 -1.54 0.24
C MET A 115 -15.33 -2.89 -0.21
N LYS A 116 -15.48 -3.25 -1.48
CA LYS A 116 -14.88 -4.48 -2.05
C LYS A 116 -13.36 -4.47 -1.92
N LEU A 117 -12.72 -3.32 -2.16
CA LEU A 117 -11.28 -3.13 -2.00
C LEU A 117 -10.86 -3.33 -0.54
N LEU A 118 -11.50 -2.64 0.41
CA LEU A 118 -11.17 -2.74 1.84
C LEU A 118 -11.32 -4.18 2.35
N ILE A 119 -12.39 -4.88 1.96
CA ILE A 119 -12.60 -6.30 2.31
C ILE A 119 -11.49 -7.18 1.70
N ALA A 120 -11.12 -6.96 0.45
CA ALA A 120 -10.06 -7.73 -0.21
C ALA A 120 -8.71 -7.53 0.49
N VAL A 121 -8.34 -6.29 0.78
CA VAL A 121 -7.10 -5.99 1.51
C VAL A 121 -7.15 -6.56 2.93
N ALA A 122 -8.27 -6.47 3.64
CA ALA A 122 -8.43 -7.02 5.00
C ALA A 122 -8.18 -8.54 5.03
N ARG A 123 -8.71 -9.26 4.03
CA ARG A 123 -8.51 -10.71 3.86
C ARG A 123 -7.06 -11.07 3.55
N ILE A 124 -6.32 -10.24 2.82
CA ILE A 124 -4.90 -10.45 2.52
C ILE A 124 -4.04 -10.13 3.75
N ALA A 125 -4.32 -9.00 4.40
CA ALA A 125 -3.61 -8.50 5.58
C ALA A 125 -3.90 -9.29 6.85
N LYS A 126 -4.97 -10.10 6.87
CA LYS A 126 -5.43 -10.89 8.03
C LYS A 126 -5.76 -10.02 9.23
N MET A 127 -6.48 -8.92 8.98
CA MET A 127 -6.88 -7.97 10.02
C MET A 127 -8.33 -7.51 9.82
N PRO A 128 -9.02 -7.05 10.89
CA PRO A 128 -10.35 -6.45 10.79
C PRO A 128 -10.35 -5.25 9.84
N ILE A 129 -11.47 -5.04 9.14
CA ILE A 129 -11.63 -3.90 8.22
C ILE A 129 -11.57 -2.56 8.96
N GLU A 130 -11.99 -2.53 10.22
CA GLU A 130 -11.96 -1.35 11.10
C GLU A 130 -10.54 -0.86 11.39
N ASP A 131 -9.63 -1.79 11.70
CA ASP A 131 -8.21 -1.49 11.87
C ASP A 131 -7.58 -1.11 10.53
N LEU A 132 -7.95 -1.83 9.47
CA LEU A 132 -7.40 -1.61 8.13
C LEU A 132 -7.68 -0.20 7.62
N SER A 133 -8.89 0.32 7.82
CA SER A 133 -9.27 1.67 7.38
C SER A 133 -8.53 2.79 8.11
N ARG A 134 -7.90 2.50 9.26
CA ARG A 134 -7.18 3.48 10.09
C ARG A 134 -5.66 3.38 9.98
N LEU A 135 -5.15 2.20 9.67
CA LEU A 135 -3.73 1.91 9.69
C LEU A 135 -3.08 2.03 8.31
N GLY A 136 -1.81 2.44 8.30
CA GLY A 136 -1.02 2.49 7.07
C GLY A 136 -0.64 1.11 6.54
N VAL A 137 -0.26 1.05 5.25
CA VAL A 137 0.08 -0.20 4.54
C VAL A 137 1.19 -1.03 5.21
N SER A 138 2.10 -0.41 5.94
CA SER A 138 3.14 -1.10 6.72
C SER A 138 2.55 -2.02 7.78
N GLN A 139 1.45 -1.61 8.41
CA GLN A 139 0.75 -2.41 9.42
C GLN A 139 0.01 -3.58 8.78
N TRP A 140 -0.51 -3.41 7.57
CA TRP A 140 -1.16 -4.49 6.81
C TRP A 140 -0.15 -5.59 6.46
N ILE A 141 1.02 -5.19 5.96
CA ILE A 141 2.12 -6.12 5.64
C ILE A 141 2.65 -6.80 6.90
N ARG A 142 2.79 -6.04 8.02
CA ARG A 142 3.16 -6.61 9.32
C ARG A 142 2.20 -7.70 9.76
N SER A 143 0.90 -7.41 9.74
CA SER A 143 -0.15 -8.34 10.14
C SER A 143 -0.10 -9.63 9.32
N MET A 144 0.02 -9.52 7.98
CA MET A 144 0.17 -10.68 7.09
C MET A 144 1.40 -11.52 7.43
N LEU A 145 2.57 -10.90 7.66
CA LEU A 145 3.80 -11.61 8.00
C LEU A 145 3.73 -12.28 9.37
N TYR A 146 3.13 -11.60 10.37
CA TYR A 146 2.96 -12.13 11.72
C TYR A 146 2.01 -13.31 11.73
N PHE A 147 0.90 -13.22 10.99
CA PHE A 147 -0.02 -14.32 10.80
C PHE A 147 0.68 -15.55 10.21
N GLU A 148 1.50 -15.34 9.18
CA GLU A 148 2.23 -16.43 8.52
C GLU A 148 3.33 -17.04 9.38
N HIS A 149 4.01 -16.25 10.21
CA HIS A 149 4.89 -16.78 11.25
C HIS A 149 4.15 -17.71 12.19
N ARG A 150 2.99 -17.28 12.72
CA ARG A 150 2.23 -18.08 13.68
C ARG A 150 1.66 -19.34 13.04
N ARG A 151 1.16 -19.25 11.81
CA ARG A 151 0.71 -20.41 11.03
C ARG A 151 1.81 -21.45 10.83
N ARG A 152 3.07 -21.02 10.70
CA ARG A 152 4.24 -21.89 10.53
C ARG A 152 4.90 -22.32 11.84
N ASN A 153 4.32 -21.96 12.99
CA ASN A 153 4.93 -22.13 14.30
C ASN A 153 6.36 -21.58 14.38
N ALA A 154 6.60 -20.44 13.71
CA ALA A 154 7.88 -19.75 13.69
C ALA A 154 7.85 -18.55 14.65
N LEU A 155 8.98 -18.32 15.32
CA LEU A 155 9.16 -17.14 16.15
C LEU A 155 9.24 -15.89 15.26
N ILE A 156 8.52 -14.84 15.68
CA ILE A 156 8.64 -13.52 15.09
C ILE A 156 9.91 -12.90 15.66
N PRO A 157 10.91 -12.54 14.82
CA PRO A 157 12.16 -11.98 15.31
C PRO A 157 11.92 -10.58 15.90
N ARG A 158 12.74 -10.22 16.88
CA ARG A 158 12.79 -8.85 17.38
C ARG A 158 13.57 -7.97 16.41
N LYS A 159 13.31 -6.66 16.47
CA LYS A 159 13.96 -5.69 15.59
C LYS A 159 15.47 -5.69 15.81
N GLU A 160 15.92 -5.74 17.06
CA GLU A 160 17.32 -5.71 17.45
C GLU A 160 18.10 -6.92 16.89
N GLU A 161 17.45 -8.09 16.79
CA GLU A 161 18.06 -9.30 16.22
C GLU A 161 18.27 -9.17 14.71
N LEU A 162 17.38 -8.44 14.02
CA LEU A 162 17.50 -8.18 12.59
C LEU A 162 18.54 -7.11 12.28
N GLU A 163 18.69 -6.11 13.14
CA GLU A 163 19.70 -5.06 13.02
C GLU A 163 21.12 -5.62 13.17
N GLN A 164 21.31 -6.63 14.03
CA GLN A 164 22.59 -7.33 14.19
C GLN A 164 23.04 -8.10 12.94
N LYS A 165 22.14 -8.39 11.99
CA LYS A 165 22.51 -9.14 10.78
C LYS A 165 23.45 -8.38 9.87
N GLY A 166 23.49 -7.05 9.92
CA GLY A 166 24.44 -6.29 9.12
C GLY A 166 24.06 -4.84 8.90
N HIS A 167 25.08 -4.06 8.57
CA HIS A 167 24.98 -2.67 8.16
C HIS A 167 24.80 -2.55 6.64
N ALA A 168 24.54 -1.34 6.15
CA ALA A 168 24.57 -1.07 4.72
C ALA A 168 25.97 -1.31 4.14
N SER A 169 26.06 -1.97 3.00
CA SER A 169 27.32 -2.17 2.25
C SER A 169 27.58 -1.11 1.17
N THR A 170 26.58 -0.29 0.84
CA THR A 170 26.61 0.73 -0.22
C THR A 170 26.39 2.11 0.37
N THR A 171 27.14 3.08 -0.16
CA THR A 171 27.00 4.49 0.24
C THR A 171 25.71 5.07 -0.35
N ALA A 172 24.93 5.75 0.49
CA ALA A 172 23.75 6.47 0.03
C ALA A 172 24.14 7.69 -0.82
N VAL A 173 23.48 7.87 -1.96
CA VAL A 173 23.66 9.04 -2.84
C VAL A 173 22.80 10.23 -2.37
N ILE A 174 21.76 9.96 -1.58
CA ILE A 174 20.83 10.97 -1.03
C ILE A 174 21.07 11.07 0.48
N LYS A 175 21.23 12.30 1.00
CA LYS A 175 21.60 12.59 2.40
C LYS A 175 20.72 11.93 3.47
N ASP A 176 19.46 11.60 3.15
CA ASP A 176 18.49 11.02 4.10
C ASP A 176 18.24 9.51 3.91
N LYS A 177 18.93 8.83 2.98
CA LYS A 177 18.79 7.38 2.78
C LYS A 177 19.98 6.63 3.36
N LYS A 178 19.76 5.39 3.79
CA LYS A 178 20.81 4.53 4.37
C LYS A 178 21.54 3.66 3.33
N TYR A 179 21.09 3.66 2.07
CA TYR A 179 21.66 2.85 0.98
C TYR A 179 21.38 3.47 -0.39
N ARG A 180 22.10 3.01 -1.43
CA ARG A 180 21.89 3.47 -2.82
C ARG A 180 20.55 2.97 -3.37
N GLY A 181 19.73 3.88 -3.91
CA GLY A 181 18.40 3.60 -4.46
C GLY A 181 18.39 3.01 -5.88
N GLY A 182 17.30 3.24 -6.62
CA GLY A 182 17.14 2.85 -8.02
C GLY A 182 18.17 3.50 -8.96
N PHE A 183 18.27 2.99 -10.18
CA PHE A 183 19.12 3.55 -11.22
C PHE A 183 18.31 4.48 -12.11
N VAL A 184 18.80 5.71 -12.32
CA VAL A 184 18.19 6.69 -13.22
C VAL A 184 19.18 6.97 -14.34
N VAL A 185 18.72 6.87 -15.58
CA VAL A 185 19.47 7.28 -16.77
C VAL A 185 19.15 8.74 -17.03
N GLU A 186 20.18 9.57 -17.17
CA GLU A 186 19.96 10.97 -17.55
C GLU A 186 19.22 11.05 -18.90
N PRO A 187 18.13 11.82 -18.99
CA PRO A 187 17.38 11.94 -20.22
C PRO A 187 18.22 12.63 -21.29
N LYS A 188 18.12 12.16 -22.54
CA LYS A 188 18.66 12.87 -23.71
C LYS A 188 17.73 14.03 -24.08
N PRO A 189 18.13 15.30 -23.86
CA PRO A 189 17.25 16.44 -24.16
C PRO A 189 16.98 16.53 -25.66
N GLY A 190 15.75 16.85 -26.03
CA GLY A 190 15.34 16.99 -27.42
C GLY A 190 13.93 16.46 -27.69
N VAL A 191 13.51 16.53 -28.94
CA VAL A 191 12.24 15.96 -29.41
C VAL A 191 12.55 14.61 -30.05
N HIS A 192 11.92 13.56 -29.52
CA HIS A 192 12.08 12.18 -29.98
C HIS A 192 10.77 11.67 -30.57
N PHE A 193 10.83 10.99 -31.71
CA PHE A 193 9.67 10.39 -32.37
C PHE A 193 9.76 8.85 -32.28
N ASN A 194 8.61 8.16 -32.37
CA ASN A 194 8.53 6.70 -32.35
C ASN A 194 9.14 6.05 -31.09
N VAL A 195 8.92 6.68 -29.93
CA VAL A 195 9.40 6.19 -28.64
C VAL A 195 8.57 5.01 -28.14
N VAL A 196 9.24 3.95 -27.70
CA VAL A 196 8.62 2.79 -27.04
C VAL A 196 9.00 2.79 -25.56
N VAL A 197 7.99 2.63 -24.69
CA VAL A 197 8.19 2.48 -23.24
C VAL A 197 8.16 0.99 -22.89
N LEU A 198 9.22 0.53 -22.25
CA LEU A 198 9.33 -0.82 -21.68
C LEU A 198 9.36 -0.68 -20.16
N ASP A 199 8.62 -1.53 -19.46
CA ASP A 199 8.47 -1.50 -17.99
C ASP A 199 8.53 -2.93 -17.43
N PHE A 200 9.31 -3.15 -16.37
CA PHE A 200 9.31 -4.41 -15.66
C PHE A 200 8.05 -4.55 -14.78
N ALA A 201 7.17 -5.49 -15.16
CA ALA A 201 5.95 -5.76 -14.40
C ALA A 201 6.22 -6.14 -12.92
N SER A 202 6.07 -5.16 -12.03
CA SER A 202 6.34 -5.27 -10.60
C SER A 202 7.78 -5.72 -10.32
N LEU A 203 8.77 -4.91 -10.70
CA LEU A 203 10.20 -5.22 -10.60
C LEU A 203 10.61 -5.72 -9.20
N TYR A 204 10.46 -4.90 -8.15
CA TYR A 204 10.93 -5.27 -6.82
C TYR A 204 10.25 -6.51 -6.22
N PRO A 205 8.90 -6.67 -6.28
CA PRO A 205 8.27 -7.93 -5.89
C PRO A 205 8.80 -9.15 -6.66
N SER A 206 9.13 -8.97 -7.94
CA SER A 206 9.70 -10.04 -8.78
C SER A 206 11.13 -10.38 -8.33
N ILE A 207 11.96 -9.38 -8.02
CA ILE A 207 13.30 -9.57 -7.46
C ILE A 207 13.24 -10.32 -6.11
N ILE A 208 12.40 -9.86 -5.19
CA ILE A 208 12.19 -10.49 -3.87
C ILE A 208 11.86 -11.98 -4.01
N LYS A 209 10.99 -12.32 -4.97
CA LYS A 209 10.62 -13.70 -5.29
C LYS A 209 11.80 -14.48 -5.89
N VAL A 210 12.36 -14.00 -6.99
CA VAL A 210 13.34 -14.75 -7.81
C VAL A 210 14.63 -14.98 -7.03
N TYR A 211 15.12 -13.95 -6.35
CA TYR A 211 16.38 -13.99 -5.59
C TYR A 211 16.22 -14.45 -4.15
N ASN A 212 15.04 -14.93 -3.74
CA ASN A 212 14.78 -15.45 -2.39
C ASN A 212 15.08 -14.45 -1.26
N LEU A 213 14.74 -13.17 -1.45
CA LEU A 213 15.05 -12.11 -0.49
C LEU A 213 14.05 -12.10 0.67
N SER A 214 14.55 -12.23 1.88
CA SER A 214 13.80 -12.15 3.13
C SER A 214 14.77 -11.96 4.30
N TYR A 215 14.30 -11.41 5.43
CA TYR A 215 15.15 -11.10 6.58
C TYR A 215 15.85 -12.33 7.17
N GLU A 216 15.30 -13.53 7.00
CA GLU A 216 15.89 -14.77 7.46
C GLU A 216 16.76 -15.49 6.40
N THR A 217 16.67 -15.12 5.11
CA THR A 217 17.44 -15.74 4.02
C THR A 217 18.62 -14.90 3.56
N VAL A 218 18.53 -13.58 3.63
CA VAL A 218 19.66 -12.68 3.40
C VAL A 218 20.59 -12.73 4.62
N ARG A 219 21.89 -12.85 4.36
CA ARG A 219 22.93 -13.06 5.38
C ARG A 219 22.55 -14.20 6.35
N CYS A 220 22.21 -15.35 5.78
CA CYS A 220 21.89 -16.54 6.59
C CYS A 220 23.15 -17.15 7.20
N VAL A 221 22.99 -17.93 8.27
CA VAL A 221 24.09 -18.55 9.04
C VAL A 221 24.81 -19.70 8.31
N HIS A 222 24.33 -20.13 7.14
CA HIS A 222 24.93 -21.25 6.42
C HIS A 222 26.19 -20.80 5.66
N GLU A 223 27.34 -21.36 6.03
CA GLU A 223 28.64 -21.01 5.45
C GLU A 223 28.69 -21.23 3.93
N GLU A 224 28.12 -22.32 3.42
CA GLU A 224 28.09 -22.58 1.97
C GLU A 224 27.30 -21.52 1.17
N CYS A 225 26.40 -20.79 1.83
CA CYS A 225 25.60 -19.75 1.20
C CYS A 225 26.38 -18.45 1.04
N LYS A 226 27.52 -18.25 1.73
CA LYS A 226 28.36 -17.05 1.57
C LYS A 226 28.93 -16.90 0.16
N THR A 227 28.97 -17.99 -0.61
CA THR A 227 29.33 -17.98 -2.04
C THR A 227 28.23 -17.40 -2.93
N ASN A 228 26.99 -17.31 -2.44
CA ASN A 228 25.83 -16.82 -3.20
C ASN A 228 25.66 -15.31 -3.05
N ILE A 229 26.68 -14.57 -3.45
CA ILE A 229 26.78 -13.12 -3.28
C ILE A 229 25.83 -12.40 -4.23
N ILE A 230 25.21 -11.33 -3.73
CA ILE A 230 24.33 -10.46 -4.49
C ILE A 230 25.20 -9.41 -5.21
N PRO A 231 25.03 -9.24 -6.54
CA PRO A 231 25.81 -8.26 -7.30
C PRO A 231 25.81 -6.87 -6.68
N GLU A 232 26.95 -6.18 -6.73
CA GLU A 232 27.17 -4.84 -6.16
C GLU A 232 27.03 -4.72 -4.63
N THR A 233 27.02 -5.82 -3.88
CA THR A 233 26.91 -5.80 -2.42
C THR A 233 27.78 -6.88 -1.76
N GLU A 234 27.92 -6.80 -0.43
CA GLU A 234 28.54 -7.85 0.40
C GLU A 234 27.54 -8.87 0.96
N HIS A 235 26.27 -8.80 0.52
CA HIS A 235 25.21 -9.65 1.02
C HIS A 235 25.17 -10.97 0.27
N TRP A 236 24.81 -12.05 0.96
CA TRP A 236 24.56 -13.34 0.35
C TRP A 236 23.15 -13.84 0.65
N VAL A 237 22.62 -14.74 -0.19
CA VAL A 237 21.29 -15.31 0.00
C VAL A 237 21.32 -16.81 0.23
N CYS A 238 20.48 -17.29 1.14
CA CYS A 238 20.32 -18.70 1.43
C CYS A 238 19.86 -19.52 0.20
N LYS A 239 20.59 -20.61 -0.07
CA LYS A 239 20.23 -21.65 -1.06
C LYS A 239 19.42 -22.81 -0.47
N LYS A 240 19.41 -22.97 0.85
CA LYS A 240 18.81 -24.13 1.56
C LYS A 240 17.32 -23.99 1.87
N ARG A 241 16.84 -22.77 2.11
CA ARG A 241 15.44 -22.53 2.51
C ARG A 241 14.85 -21.34 1.77
N LYS A 242 13.54 -21.37 1.58
CA LYS A 242 12.79 -20.26 0.98
C LYS A 242 12.32 -19.29 2.05
N GLY A 243 12.52 -18.00 1.80
CA GLY A 243 12.18 -16.93 2.72
C GLY A 243 10.67 -16.66 2.75
N ILE A 244 10.12 -16.34 3.92
CA ILE A 244 8.72 -16.03 4.14
C ILE A 244 8.28 -14.82 3.32
N THR A 245 9.08 -13.75 3.28
CA THR A 245 8.81 -12.57 2.46
C THR A 245 8.82 -12.94 0.98
N SER A 246 9.83 -13.69 0.54
CA SER A 246 9.95 -14.17 -0.84
C SER A 246 8.74 -15.00 -1.28
N LEU A 247 8.30 -15.93 -0.43
CA LEU A 247 7.15 -16.79 -0.69
C LEU A 247 5.84 -15.99 -0.73
N LEU A 248 5.58 -15.12 0.24
CA LEU A 248 4.33 -14.38 0.33
C LEU A 248 4.21 -13.33 -0.77
N ILE A 249 5.21 -12.45 -0.88
CA ILE A 249 5.23 -11.40 -1.91
C ILE A 249 5.26 -12.03 -3.30
N GLY A 250 6.02 -13.11 -3.49
CA GLY A 250 6.05 -13.86 -4.74
C GLY A 250 4.70 -14.49 -5.10
N SER A 251 3.98 -15.03 -4.11
CA SER A 251 2.64 -15.61 -4.32
C SER A 251 1.62 -14.53 -4.68
N LEU A 252 1.59 -13.40 -3.95
CA LEU A 252 0.71 -12.27 -4.26
C LEU A 252 1.02 -11.68 -5.65
N ARG A 253 2.29 -11.57 -6.02
CA ARG A 253 2.72 -11.12 -7.35
C ARG A 253 2.24 -12.06 -8.44
N ASN A 254 2.37 -13.38 -8.27
CA ASN A 254 1.89 -14.36 -9.23
C ASN A 254 0.37 -14.28 -9.39
N LEU A 255 -0.37 -14.27 -8.29
CA LEU A 255 -1.83 -14.12 -8.30
C LEU A 255 -2.25 -12.87 -9.07
N ARG A 256 -1.57 -11.74 -8.84
CA ARG A 256 -1.86 -10.50 -9.54
C ARG A 256 -1.55 -10.61 -11.03
N VAL A 257 -0.29 -10.87 -11.39
CA VAL A 257 0.20 -10.69 -12.77
C VAL A 257 -0.27 -11.82 -13.69
N ASN A 258 -0.29 -13.05 -13.19
CA ASN A 258 -0.56 -14.23 -14.01
C ASN A 258 -2.05 -14.57 -14.06
N TYR A 259 -2.83 -14.14 -13.05
CA TYR A 259 -4.24 -14.50 -12.94
C TYR A 259 -5.17 -13.29 -12.97
N TYR A 260 -5.27 -12.52 -11.89
CA TYR A 260 -6.29 -11.48 -11.74
C TYR A 260 -6.14 -10.32 -12.73
N LYS A 261 -4.92 -9.94 -13.12
CA LYS A 261 -4.68 -8.92 -14.14
C LYS A 261 -5.09 -9.39 -15.54
N GLN A 262 -4.94 -10.68 -15.83
CA GLN A 262 -5.35 -11.24 -17.13
C GLN A 262 -6.87 -11.34 -17.19
N LEU A 263 -7.50 -11.91 -16.16
CA LEU A 263 -8.95 -12.02 -16.06
C LEU A 263 -9.65 -10.66 -16.07
N SER A 264 -9.08 -9.64 -15.43
CA SER A 264 -9.64 -8.28 -15.48
C SER A 264 -9.64 -7.66 -16.89
N LYS A 265 -8.85 -8.21 -17.81
CA LYS A 265 -8.69 -7.73 -19.19
C LYS A 265 -9.27 -8.68 -20.22
N ASP A 266 -9.72 -9.86 -19.81
CA ASP A 266 -10.27 -10.87 -20.71
C ASP A 266 -11.53 -10.32 -21.36
N LYS A 267 -11.54 -10.26 -22.70
CA LYS A 267 -12.67 -9.71 -23.46
C LYS A 267 -13.87 -10.66 -23.51
N THR A 268 -13.67 -11.95 -23.22
CA THR A 268 -14.71 -12.98 -23.27
C THR A 268 -15.66 -12.94 -22.07
N LEU A 269 -15.20 -12.41 -20.93
CA LEU A 269 -16.00 -12.28 -19.71
C LEU A 269 -17.00 -11.12 -19.80
N LYS A 270 -18.11 -11.21 -19.06
CA LYS A 270 -19.04 -10.10 -18.90
C LYS A 270 -18.42 -9.01 -18.01
N PRO A 271 -18.83 -7.73 -18.15
CA PRO A 271 -18.31 -6.64 -17.30
C PRO A 271 -18.48 -6.92 -15.80
N GLU A 272 -19.61 -7.49 -15.39
CA GLU A 272 -19.93 -7.85 -14.01
C GLU A 272 -18.94 -8.87 -13.42
N ASP A 273 -18.51 -9.84 -14.22
CA ASP A 273 -17.54 -10.87 -13.81
C ASP A 273 -16.11 -10.32 -13.76
N LYS A 274 -15.78 -9.30 -14.58
CA LYS A 274 -14.45 -8.66 -14.58
C LYS A 274 -14.23 -7.78 -13.36
N GLU A 275 -15.28 -7.19 -12.84
CA GLU A 275 -15.18 -6.20 -11.78
C GLU A 275 -14.52 -6.77 -10.51
N PRO A 276 -14.93 -7.93 -9.95
CA PRO A 276 -14.23 -8.54 -8.81
C PRO A 276 -12.74 -8.80 -9.08
N TYR A 277 -12.38 -9.24 -10.30
CA TYR A 277 -10.98 -9.48 -10.67
C TYR A 277 -10.16 -8.19 -10.74
N SER A 278 -10.76 -7.11 -11.24
CA SER A 278 -10.16 -5.78 -11.23
C SER A 278 -9.90 -5.30 -9.80
N VAL A 279 -10.88 -5.44 -8.91
CA VAL A 279 -10.76 -5.06 -7.48
C VAL A 279 -9.64 -5.86 -6.79
N ILE A 280 -9.59 -7.18 -6.99
CA ILE A 280 -8.55 -8.02 -6.39
C ILE A 280 -7.16 -7.66 -6.96
N SER A 281 -7.05 -7.46 -8.28
CA SER A 281 -5.81 -7.04 -8.93
C SER A 281 -5.29 -5.70 -8.39
N GLN A 282 -6.22 -4.78 -8.08
CA GLN A 282 -5.92 -3.50 -7.46
C GLN A 282 -5.49 -3.63 -6.00
N ALA A 283 -6.22 -4.41 -5.18
CA ALA A 283 -5.84 -4.71 -3.80
C ALA A 283 -4.42 -5.29 -3.71
N LEU A 284 -4.10 -6.25 -4.59
CA LEU A 284 -2.76 -6.83 -4.69
C LEU A 284 -1.72 -5.78 -5.10
N LYS A 285 -2.05 -4.86 -6.03
CA LYS A 285 -1.16 -3.77 -6.45
C LYS A 285 -0.76 -2.90 -5.26
N VAL A 286 -1.74 -2.51 -4.42
CA VAL A 286 -1.51 -1.65 -3.24
C VAL A 286 -0.47 -2.28 -2.30
N ILE A 287 -0.63 -3.57 -1.97
CA ILE A 287 0.28 -4.28 -1.07
C ILE A 287 1.66 -4.48 -1.72
N LEU A 288 1.70 -4.91 -2.97
CA LEU A 288 2.96 -5.24 -3.67
C LEU A 288 3.87 -4.01 -3.85
N ASN A 289 3.29 -2.86 -4.23
CA ASN A 289 4.07 -1.64 -4.42
C ASN A 289 4.64 -1.11 -3.10
N ALA A 290 3.93 -1.30 -2.00
CA ALA A 290 4.39 -0.90 -0.67
C ALA A 290 5.41 -1.89 -0.05
N SER A 291 5.40 -3.16 -0.47
CA SER A 291 6.15 -4.24 0.19
C SER A 291 7.66 -4.00 0.24
N TYR A 292 8.24 -3.45 -0.83
CA TYR A 292 9.66 -3.09 -0.84
C TYR A 292 9.96 -1.92 0.10
N GLY A 293 9.20 -0.81 -0.02
CA GLY A 293 9.44 0.39 0.77
C GLY A 293 9.35 0.16 2.28
N VAL A 294 8.42 -0.72 2.69
CA VAL A 294 8.23 -1.07 4.10
C VAL A 294 9.43 -1.83 4.68
N MET A 295 10.07 -2.71 3.90
CA MET A 295 11.28 -3.44 4.35
C MET A 295 12.51 -2.53 4.50
N GLY A 296 12.52 -1.39 3.80
CA GLY A 296 13.55 -0.35 3.90
C GLY A 296 13.26 0.76 4.91
N ALA A 297 12.10 0.72 5.58
CA ALA A 297 11.71 1.70 6.59
C ALA A 297 12.12 1.21 7.99
N ASP A 298 12.96 1.97 8.70
CA ASP A 298 13.47 1.59 10.02
C ASP A 298 12.39 1.53 11.12
N ILE A 299 11.26 2.21 10.94
CA ILE A 299 10.08 2.09 11.80
C ILE A 299 9.38 0.73 11.67
N PHE A 300 9.66 -0.06 10.62
CA PHE A 300 9.02 -1.34 10.41
C PHE A 300 9.63 -2.42 11.34
N PRO A 301 8.81 -3.20 12.08
CA PRO A 301 9.36 -4.17 13.04
C PRO A 301 10.23 -5.28 12.43
N LEU A 302 9.97 -5.64 11.17
CA LEU A 302 10.76 -6.62 10.42
C LEU A 302 11.73 -5.94 9.44
N TYR A 303 12.10 -4.69 9.71
CA TYR A 303 13.10 -3.94 8.97
C TYR A 303 14.40 -4.74 8.87
N CYS A 304 14.93 -4.85 7.66
CA CYS A 304 16.20 -5.52 7.42
C CYS A 304 16.94 -4.80 6.29
N LEU A 305 17.88 -3.93 6.67
CA LEU A 305 18.65 -3.11 5.75
C LEU A 305 19.34 -3.93 4.64
N PRO A 306 20.00 -5.08 4.93
CA PRO A 306 20.54 -5.95 3.90
C PRO A 306 19.53 -6.40 2.82
N VAL A 307 18.27 -6.65 3.20
CA VAL A 307 17.22 -7.06 2.25
C VAL A 307 16.82 -5.89 1.35
N ALA A 308 16.63 -4.70 1.92
CA ALA A 308 16.24 -3.51 1.18
C ALA A 308 17.35 -3.11 0.19
N GLU A 309 18.60 -3.11 0.66
CA GLU A 309 19.77 -2.82 -0.16
C GLU A 309 19.98 -3.85 -1.27
N ALA A 310 19.91 -5.15 -0.96
CA ALA A 310 20.00 -6.22 -1.93
C ALA A 310 18.95 -6.08 -3.05
N THR A 311 17.70 -5.75 -2.67
CA THR A 311 16.61 -5.55 -3.63
C THR A 311 16.92 -4.41 -4.58
N ALA A 312 17.40 -3.27 -4.06
CA ALA A 312 17.77 -2.12 -4.87
C ALA A 312 18.98 -2.40 -5.76
N ALA A 313 20.01 -3.07 -5.23
CA ALA A 313 21.21 -3.44 -5.99
C ALA A 313 20.91 -4.36 -7.18
N ILE A 314 20.09 -5.40 -6.96
CA ILE A 314 19.65 -6.27 -8.04
C ILE A 314 18.81 -5.50 -9.06
N GLY A 315 17.97 -4.56 -8.61
CA GLY A 315 17.21 -3.69 -9.50
C GLY A 315 18.09 -2.87 -10.42
N ARG A 316 19.12 -2.21 -9.87
CA ARG A 316 20.12 -1.48 -10.67
C ARG A 316 20.84 -2.40 -11.65
N TYR A 317 21.32 -3.54 -11.18
CA TYR A 317 22.03 -4.52 -12.00
C TYR A 317 21.20 -4.98 -13.21
N ILE A 318 19.91 -5.27 -13.02
CA ILE A 318 18.99 -5.67 -14.09
C ILE A 318 18.82 -4.55 -15.12
N ILE A 319 18.59 -3.31 -14.67
CA ILE A 319 18.38 -2.17 -15.58
C ILE A 319 19.66 -1.87 -16.36
N THR A 320 20.80 -1.81 -15.69
CA THR A 320 22.09 -1.56 -16.35
C THR A 320 22.43 -2.65 -17.38
N SER A 321 22.14 -3.91 -17.06
CA SER A 321 22.31 -5.03 -17.99
C SER A 321 21.34 -4.93 -19.18
N THR A 322 20.10 -4.52 -18.95
CA THR A 322 19.09 -4.32 -20.00
C THR A 322 19.49 -3.19 -20.94
N ILE A 323 19.94 -2.04 -20.40
CA ILE A 323 20.44 -0.90 -21.19
C ILE A 323 21.66 -1.31 -22.02
N LYS A 324 22.59 -2.05 -21.42
CA LYS A 324 23.76 -2.57 -22.15
C LYS A 324 23.29 -3.44 -23.31
N LYS A 325 22.31 -4.32 -23.09
CA LYS A 325 21.77 -5.18 -24.14
C LYS A 325 21.06 -4.40 -25.24
N CYS A 326 20.29 -3.37 -24.89
CA CYS A 326 19.69 -2.46 -25.87
C CYS A 326 20.76 -1.81 -26.77
N LYS A 327 21.85 -1.30 -26.18
CA LYS A 327 22.96 -0.71 -26.94
C LYS A 327 23.62 -1.72 -27.88
N GLU A 328 23.84 -2.96 -27.44
CA GLU A 328 24.37 -4.04 -28.28
C GLU A 328 23.46 -4.37 -29.47
N LEU A 329 22.15 -4.19 -29.33
CA LEU A 329 21.15 -4.41 -30.38
C LEU A 329 20.91 -3.16 -31.26
N GLY A 330 21.64 -2.07 -31.04
CA GLY A 330 21.44 -0.80 -31.75
C GLY A 330 20.17 -0.04 -31.31
N ILE A 331 19.58 -0.40 -30.18
CA ILE A 331 18.42 0.30 -29.60
C ILE A 331 18.92 1.46 -28.73
N GLU A 332 18.54 2.67 -29.11
CA GLU A 332 18.87 3.87 -28.35
C GLU A 332 17.98 3.99 -27.11
N VAL A 333 18.62 4.06 -25.93
CA VAL A 333 17.94 4.37 -24.67
C VAL A 333 18.01 5.88 -24.44
N ILE A 334 16.84 6.53 -24.43
CA ILE A 334 16.72 7.99 -24.27
C ILE A 334 16.48 8.42 -22.82
N TYR A 335 15.92 7.54 -21.98
CA TYR A 335 15.60 7.77 -20.56
C TYR A 335 15.36 6.43 -19.85
N GLY A 336 15.46 6.41 -18.53
CA GLY A 336 15.09 5.28 -17.69
C GLY A 336 15.05 5.67 -16.21
N ASP A 337 14.06 5.17 -15.48
CA ASP A 337 13.88 5.45 -14.05
C ASP A 337 13.44 4.20 -13.31
N THR A 338 14.36 3.59 -12.58
CA THR A 338 14.11 2.59 -11.53
C THR A 338 13.51 1.24 -11.93
N ASP A 339 12.66 1.13 -12.95
CA ASP A 339 12.08 -0.11 -13.49
C ASP A 339 11.66 -0.05 -14.98
#